data_AF-A0A1C6H2Y7-F1
#
_entry.id   AF-A0A1C6H2Y7-F1
#
_cell.length_a   1.000
_cell.length_b   1.000
_cell.length_c   1.000
_cell.angle_alpha   90.00
_cell.angle_beta   90.00
_cell.angle_gamma   90.00
#
_symmetry.space_group_name_H-M   'P 1'
#
loop_
_entity.id
_entity.type
_entity.pdbx_description
1 polymer ?
#
loop_
_entity_poly.entity_id
_entity_poly.type
_entity_poly.pdbx_seq_one_letter_code
_entity_poly.pdbx_strand_id
1 'polypeptide(L)' 'MIGLGGLGDFVYRGTSSNNNTLILLGAIPAAILAVLFGLVIDLLQKRVTPRGLRKEAGK' A
#
# COMPACT_ATOMS: atom_id res chain seq x y z
N MET A 1 1.52 17.68 8.31
CA MET A 1 1.16 16.47 7.53
C MET A 1 0.57 15.46 8.52
N ILE A 2 -0.57 14.85 8.21
CA ILE A 2 -1.20 13.85 9.10
C ILE A 2 -0.21 12.69 9.31
N GLY A 3 0.24 12.45 10.55
CA GLY A 3 1.13 11.36 10.95
C GLY A 3 2.57 11.77 11.29
N LEU A 4 2.79 12.14 12.55
CA LEU A 4 4.07 12.53 13.18
C LEU A 4 5.09 11.36 13.35
N GLY A 5 5.06 10.32 12.49
CA GLY A 5 5.93 9.14 12.65
C GLY A 5 5.56 7.90 11.83
N GLY A 6 5.20 8.06 10.55
CA GLY A 6 4.88 6.94 9.65
C GLY A 6 6.05 6.49 8.76
N LEU A 7 5.87 5.38 8.04
CA LEU A 7 6.86 4.84 7.07
C LEU A 7 7.27 5.87 5.99
N GLY A 8 6.39 6.82 5.67
CA GLY A 8 6.67 7.92 4.73
C GLY A 8 7.74 8.91 5.21
N ASP A 9 7.99 9.00 6.53
CA ASP A 9 9.07 9.84 7.08
C ASP A 9 10.45 9.31 6.68
N PHE A 10 10.63 7.98 6.68
CA PHE A 10 11.88 7.36 6.21
C PHE A 10 12.12 7.62 4.72
N VAL A 11 11.06 7.56 3.89
CA VAL A 11 11.15 7.89 2.46
C VAL A 11 11.52 9.36 2.27
N TYR A 12 10.81 10.28 2.95
CA TYR A 12 11.02 11.72 2.81
C TYR A 12 12.38 12.18 3.34
N ARG A 13 12.81 11.66 4.48
CA ARG A 13 14.15 11.94 5.05
C ARG A 13 15.25 11.33 4.19
N GLY A 14 15.01 10.15 3.62
CA GLY A 14 15.93 9.52 2.69
C GLY A 14 16.11 10.29 1.38
N THR A 15 15.02 10.79 0.78
CA THR A 15 15.08 11.61 -0.45
C THR A 15 15.74 12.96 -0.15
N SER A 16 15.38 13.63 0.95
CA SER A 16 15.99 14.91 1.34
C SER A 16 17.47 14.79 1.70
N SER A 17 17.92 13.63 2.18
CA SER A 17 19.33 13.39 2.55
C SER A 17 20.12 12.67 1.44
N ASN A 18 19.52 12.46 0.27
CA ASN A 18 20.08 11.69 -0.85
C ASN A 18 20.65 10.32 -0.44
N ASN A 19 20.04 9.70 0.59
CA ASN A 19 20.46 8.43 1.16
C ASN A 19 19.46 7.33 0.79
N ASN A 20 19.81 6.57 -0.24
CA ASN A 20 18.97 5.50 -0.78
C ASN A 20 18.61 4.44 0.26
N THR A 21 19.45 4.20 1.27
CA THR A 21 19.17 3.23 2.34
C THR A 21 17.94 3.62 3.15
N LEU A 22 17.80 4.90 3.50
CA LEU A 22 16.63 5.40 4.24
C LEU A 22 15.36 5.38 3.39
N ILE A 23 15.49 5.67 2.09
CA ILE A 23 14.39 5.59 1.12
C ILE A 23 13.86 4.16 1.05
N LEU A 24 14.76 3.20 0.84
CA LEU A 24 14.43 1.77 0.74
C LEU A 24 13.82 1.23 2.04
N LEU A 25 14.33 1.67 3.20
CA LEU A 25 13.80 1.28 4.51
C LEU A 25 12.34 1.67 4.72
N GLY A 26 11.89 2.82 4.18
CA GLY A 26 10.48 3.20 4.21
C GLY A 26 9.66 2.57 3.08
N ALA A 27 10.22 2.49 1.88
CA ALA A 27 9.52 2.07 0.68
C ALA A 27 9.23 0.56 0.65
N ILE A 28 10.17 -0.29 1.09
CA ILE A 28 10.00 -1.75 1.11
C ILE A 28 8.81 -2.17 2.01
N PRO A 29 8.76 -1.80 3.29
CA PRO A 29 7.62 -2.18 4.14
C PRO A 29 6.31 -1.55 3.67
N ALA A 30 6.35 -0.33 3.10
CA ALA A 30 5.16 0.28 2.51
C ALA A 30 4.64 -0.52 1.30
N ALA A 31 5.51 -1.00 0.43
CA ALA A 31 5.14 -1.84 -0.71
C ALA A 31 4.54 -3.18 -0.26
N ILE A 32 5.12 -3.83 0.76
CA ILE A 32 4.59 -5.08 1.31
C ILE A 32 3.18 -4.85 1.87
N LEU A 33 2.98 -3.78 2.64
CA LEU A 33 1.66 -3.42 3.18
C LEU A 33 0.65 -3.15 2.06
N ALA A 34 1.04 -2.45 1.01
CA ALA A 34 0.16 -2.17 -0.14
C ALA A 34 -0.32 -3.48 -0.81
N VAL A 35 0.58 -4.43 -1.03
CA VAL A 35 0.23 -5.75 -1.59
C VAL A 35 -0.69 -6.52 -0.64
N LEU A 36 -0.37 -6.51 0.66
CA LEU A 36 -1.17 -7.20 1.67
C LEU A 36 -2.58 -6.63 1.74
N PHE A 37 -2.73 -5.31 1.76
CA PHE A 37 -4.04 -4.67 1.72
C PHE A 37 -4.79 -4.97 0.43
N GLY A 38 -4.12 -4.96 -0.73
CA GLY A 38 -4.73 -5.36 -2.00
C GLY A 38 -5.32 -6.78 -1.93
N LEU A 39 -4.55 -7.75 -1.41
CA LEU A 39 -5.02 -9.13 -1.25
C LEU A 39 -6.17 -9.25 -0.26
N VAL A 40 -6.13 -8.52 0.86
CA VAL A 40 -7.21 -8.51 1.85
C VAL A 40 -8.49 -7.95 1.24
N ILE A 41 -8.39 -6.86 0.49
CA ILE A 41 -9.53 -6.25 -0.20
C ILE A 41 -10.09 -7.20 -1.26
N ASP A 42 -9.24 -7.85 -2.05
CA ASP A 42 -9.67 -8.84 -3.05
C ASP A 42 -10.42 -10.03 -2.44
N LEU A 43 -9.93 -10.53 -1.29
CA LEU A 43 -10.59 -11.61 -0.55
C LEU A 43 -11.94 -11.16 0.04
N LEU A 44 -11.98 -9.95 0.61
CA LEU A 44 -13.21 -9.36 1.10
C LEU A 44 -14.21 -9.16 -0.04
N GLN A 45 -13.78 -8.68 -1.20
CA GLN A 45 -14.62 -8.51 -2.38
C GLN A 45 -15.19 -9.86 -2.84
N LYS A 46 -14.39 -10.94 -2.85
CA LYS A 46 -14.89 -12.29 -3.18
C LYS A 46 -15.94 -12.80 -2.19
N ARG A 47 -15.82 -12.45 -0.90
CA ARG A 47 -16.74 -12.84 0.17
C ARG A 47 -18.02 -12.01 0.21
N VAL A 48 -17.89 -10.69 -0.02
CA VAL A 48 -18.96 -9.71 0.18
C VAL A 48 -19.69 -9.40 -1.13
N THR A 49 -19.03 -9.51 -2.29
CA THR A 49 -19.67 -9.27 -3.59
C THR A 49 -20.34 -10.55 -4.11
N PRO A 50 -21.69 -10.65 -4.09
CA PRO A 50 -22.39 -11.78 -4.66
C PRO A 50 -22.20 -11.86 -6.17
N ARG A 51 -22.26 -13.08 -6.72
CA ARG A 51 -21.89 -13.45 -8.10
C ARG A 51 -22.60 -12.65 -9.21
N GLY A 52 -23.66 -11.91 -8.90
CA GLY A 52 -24.44 -11.08 -9.84
C GLY A 52 -23.77 -9.76 -10.27
N LEU A 53 -22.89 -9.17 -9.46
CA LEU A 53 -22.22 -7.89 -9.76
C LEU A 53 -20.85 -8.05 -10.45
N ARG A 54 -20.35 -9.28 -10.54
CA ARG A 54 -19.02 -9.59 -11.10
C ARG A 54 -18.92 -9.43 -12.62
N LYS A 55 -20.05 -9.21 -13.31
CA LYS A 55 -20.11 -9.16 -14.78
C LYS A 55 -19.80 -7.78 -15.37
N GLU A 56 -19.83 -6.72 -14.56
CA GLU A 56 -19.68 -5.34 -15.05
C GLU A 56 -18.30 -4.71 -14.78
N ALA A 57 -17.56 -5.17 -13.77
CA ALA A 57 -16.25 -4.62 -13.42
C ALA A 57 -15.08 -5.14 -14.29
N GLY A 58 -15.37 -5.92 -15.34
CA GLY A 58 -14.39 -6.56 -16.22
C GLY A 58 -14.51 -6.17 -17.69
N LYS A 59 -15.16 -5.04 -17.99
CA LYS A 59 -15.15 -4.44 -19.33
C LYS A 59 -14.39 -3.13 -19.32
#